data_AF-A0A955TM65-F1
#
_entry.id   AF-A0A955TM65-F1
#
_cell.length_a   1.000
_cell.length_b   1.000
_cell.length_c   1.000
_cell.angle_alpha   90.00
_cell.angle_beta   90.00
_cell.angle_gamma   90.00
#
_symmetry.space_group_name_H-M   'P 1'
#
loop_
_entity.id
_entity.type
_entity.pdbx_description
1 polymer ?
#
loop_
_entity_poly.entity_id
_entity_poly.type
_entity_poly.pdbx_seq_one_letter_code
_entity_poly.pdbx_strand_id
1 'polypeptide(L)' 'MASAVKKTISLPPDLSKELEEIAQEEGKTISAVIQEALRLAKRERLKTRFFDTQKYWTQKAKEKGVLTDRDLQKYLAK' A
#
# COMPACT_ATOMS: atom_id res chain seq x y z
N MET A 1 -1.65 -20.22 -16.00
CA MET A 1 -1.68 -20.78 -14.62
C MET A 1 -0.72 -19.98 -13.78
N ALA A 2 -1.15 -19.41 -12.65
CA ALA A 2 -0.23 -18.70 -11.76
C ALA A 2 0.65 -19.74 -11.06
N SER A 3 1.96 -19.76 -11.36
CA SER A 3 2.91 -20.63 -10.66
C SER A 3 3.20 -20.04 -9.28
N ALA A 4 2.76 -20.73 -8.23
CA ALA A 4 3.12 -20.37 -6.86
C ALA A 4 4.52 -20.91 -6.54
N VAL A 5 5.44 -20.05 -6.11
CA VAL A 5 6.78 -20.46 -5.67
C VAL A 5 6.76 -20.63 -4.15
N LYS A 6 7.14 -21.82 -3.67
CA LYS A 6 7.22 -22.10 -2.23
C LYS A 6 8.29 -21.23 -1.57
N LYS A 7 7.96 -20.69 -0.40
CA LYS A 7 8.88 -19.93 0.45
C LYS A 7 8.75 -20.46 1.87
N THR A 8 9.88 -20.76 2.48
CA THR A 8 9.96 -21.10 3.90
C THR A 8 10.32 -19.83 4.67
N ILE A 9 9.58 -19.55 5.73
CA ILE A 9 9.80 -18.39 6.60
C ILE A 9 9.85 -18.87 8.05
N SER A 10 10.67 -18.21 8.85
CA SER A 10 10.63 -18.34 10.31
C SER A 10 9.74 -17.26 10.88
N LEU A 11 8.87 -17.62 11.80
CA LEU A 11 7.99 -16.69 12.52
C LEU A 11 8.28 -16.77 14.02
N PRO A 12 8.18 -15.64 14.74
CA PRO A 12 8.08 -15.67 16.20
C PRO A 12 6.96 -16.62 16.67
N PRO A 13 7.13 -17.34 17.80
CA PRO A 13 6.15 -18.35 18.24
C PRO A 13 4.74 -17.79 18.47
N ASP A 14 4.65 -16.59 19.02
CA ASP A 14 3.41 -15.84 19.22
C ASP A 14 2.72 -15.54 17.88
N LEU A 15 3.47 -15.02 16.91
CA LEU A 15 2.93 -14.71 15.58
C LEU A 15 2.53 -15.98 14.80
N SER A 16 3.25 -17.09 15.01
CA SER A 16 2.89 -18.38 14.41
C SER A 16 1.53 -18.85 14.93
N LYS A 17 1.29 -18.72 16.24
CA LYS A 17 0.04 -19.11 16.87
C LYS A 17 -1.12 -18.23 16.42
N GLU A 18 -0.93 -16.91 16.41
CA GLU A 18 -1.95 -15.96 15.94
C GLU A 18 -2.32 -16.23 14.48
N LEU A 19 -1.34 -16.54 13.64
CA LEU A 19 -1.58 -16.89 12.24
C LEU A 19 -2.41 -18.17 12.07
N GLU A 20 -2.17 -19.18 12.91
CA GLU A 20 -2.97 -20.42 12.92
C GLU A 20 -4.41 -20.16 13.37
N GLU A 21 -4.60 -19.34 14.42
CA GLU A 21 -5.92 -18.93 14.92
C GLU A 21 -6.70 -18.18 13.84
N ILE A 22 -6.10 -17.17 13.19
CA ILE A 22 -6.74 -16.42 12.09
C ILE A 22 -7.11 -17.36 10.93
N ALA A 23 -6.21 -18.25 10.54
CA ALA A 23 -6.47 -19.19 9.46
C ALA A 23 -7.66 -20.12 9.79
N GLN A 24 -7.75 -20.58 11.03
CA GLN A 24 -8.87 -21.40 11.51
C GLN A 24 -10.18 -20.62 11.55
N GLU A 25 -10.18 -19.41 12.11
CA GLU A 25 -11.37 -18.54 12.21
C GLU A 25 -11.91 -18.14 10.84
N GLU A 26 -11.04 -17.83 9.89
CA GLU A 26 -11.42 -17.43 8.53
C GLU A 26 -11.69 -18.63 7.60
N GLY A 27 -11.44 -19.86 8.05
CA GLY A 27 -11.54 -21.06 7.20
C GLY A 27 -10.58 -21.04 6.00
N LYS A 28 -9.42 -20.38 6.15
CA LYS A 28 -8.42 -20.21 5.10
C LYS A 28 -7.17 -21.03 5.38
N THR A 29 -6.34 -21.21 4.35
CA THR A 29 -4.99 -21.75 4.57
C THR A 29 -4.06 -20.67 5.12
N ILE A 30 -3.07 -21.06 5.91
CA ILE A 30 -1.98 -20.18 6.39
C ILE A 30 -1.37 -19.37 5.24
N SER A 31 -1.12 -20.03 4.09
CA SER A 31 -0.58 -19.37 2.90
C SER A 31 -1.51 -18.29 2.34
N ALA A 32 -2.83 -18.50 2.38
CA ALA A 32 -3.79 -17.51 1.90
C ALA A 32 -3.82 -16.27 2.81
N VAL A 33 -3.80 -16.47 4.13
CA VAL A 33 -3.74 -15.38 5.12
C VAL A 33 -2.47 -14.57 4.94
N ILE A 34 -1.30 -15.22 4.84
CA ILE A 34 -0.02 -14.52 4.57
C ILE A 34 -0.09 -13.73 3.26
N GLN A 35 -0.59 -14.33 2.18
CA GLN A 35 -0.68 -13.64 0.89
C GLN A 35 -1.59 -12.41 0.94
N GLU A 36 -2.71 -12.49 1.67
CA GLU A 36 -3.61 -11.38 1.87
C GLU A 36 -2.96 -10.26 2.68
N ALA A 37 -2.32 -10.60 3.80
CA ALA A 37 -1.54 -9.66 4.60
C ALA A 37 -0.45 -8.94 3.78
N LEU A 38 0.28 -9.68 2.93
CA LEU A 38 1.29 -9.10 2.04
C LEU A 38 0.68 -8.14 1.00
N ARG A 39 -0.50 -8.47 0.44
CA ARG A 39 -1.21 -7.59 -0.49
C ARG A 39 -1.69 -6.31 0.21
N LEU A 40 -2.21 -6.42 1.43
CA LEU A 40 -2.62 -5.27 2.24
C LEU A 40 -1.43 -4.37 2.58
N ALA A 41 -0.34 -4.94 3.07
CA ALA A 41 0.89 -4.20 3.37
C ALA A 41 1.44 -3.46 2.13
N LYS A 42 1.39 -4.09 0.94
CA LYS A 42 1.76 -3.43 -0.31
C LYS A 42 0.85 -2.24 -0.62
N ARG A 43 -0.47 -2.40 -0.48
CA ARG A 43 -1.44 -1.32 -0.73
C ARG A 43 -1.21 -0.14 0.21
N GLU A 44 -1.01 -0.39 1.50
CA GLU A 44 -0.73 0.66 2.48
C GLU A 44 0.57 1.40 2.17
N ARG A 45 1.66 0.69 1.87
CA ARG A 45 2.92 1.34 1.43
C ARG A 45 2.74 2.21 0.20
N LEU A 46 1.92 1.80 -0.77
CA LEU A 46 1.63 2.58 -1.97
C LEU A 46 0.77 3.81 -1.66
N LYS A 47 -0.24 3.68 -0.80
CA LYS A 47 -1.06 4.81 -0.34
C LYS A 47 -0.21 5.85 0.36
N THR A 48 0.65 5.46 1.30
CA THR A 48 1.56 6.39 1.99
C THR A 48 2.40 7.18 0.99
N ARG A 49 3.07 6.49 0.06
CA ARG A 49 3.87 7.14 -1.00
C ARG A 49 3.04 8.07 -1.88
N PHE A 50 1.82 7.68 -2.22
CA PHE A 50 0.92 8.49 -3.02
C PHE A 50 0.55 9.78 -2.28
N PHE A 51 0.13 9.70 -1.02
CA PHE A 51 -0.25 10.87 -0.23
C PHE A 51 0.95 11.78 0.06
N ASP A 52 2.13 11.24 0.30
CA ASP A 52 3.35 12.05 0.47
C ASP A 52 3.67 12.84 -0.80
N THR A 53 3.59 12.17 -1.96
CA THR A 53 3.80 12.80 -3.27
C THR A 53 2.74 13.87 -3.52
N GLN A 54 1.47 13.55 -3.29
CA GLN A 54 0.35 14.46 -3.48
C GLN A 54 0.48 15.69 -2.57
N LYS A 55 0.84 15.49 -1.30
CA LYS A 55 1.02 16.58 -0.33
C LYS A 55 2.14 17.51 -0.76
N TYR A 56 3.30 16.97 -1.16
CA TYR A 56 4.41 17.75 -1.66
C TYR A 56 4.01 18.62 -2.86
N TRP A 57 3.37 18.02 -3.87
CA TRP A 57 2.96 18.76 -5.07
C TRP A 57 1.84 19.76 -4.80
N THR A 58 0.89 19.44 -3.92
CA THR A 58 -0.17 20.36 -3.51
C THR A 58 0.41 21.58 -2.81
N GLN A 59 1.39 21.40 -1.93
CA GLN A 59 2.07 22.52 -1.27
C GLN A 59 2.80 23.40 -2.31
N LYS A 60 3.57 22.78 -3.20
CA LYS A 60 4.31 23.49 -4.26
C LYS A 60 3.38 24.23 -5.23
N ALA A 61 2.22 23.67 -5.54
CA ALA A 61 1.20 24.30 -6.38
C ALA A 61 0.60 25.52 -5.67
N LYS A 62 0.28 25.42 -4.37
CA LYS A 62 -0.17 26.54 -3.54
C LYS A 62 0.84 27.68 -3.48
N GLU A 63 2.13 27.36 -3.25
CA GLU A 63 3.22 28.35 -3.26
C GLU A 63 3.35 29.09 -4.59
N LYS A 64 2.99 28.42 -5.71
CA LYS A 64 3.00 28.99 -7.06
C LYS A 64 1.65 29.62 -7.47
N GLY A 65 0.65 29.64 -6.60
CA GLY A 65 -0.69 30.15 -6.92
C GLY A 65 -1.48 29.31 -7.92
N VAL A 66 -1.10 28.05 -8.14
CA VAL A 66 -1.74 27.13 -9.08
C VAL A 66 -2.72 26.25 -8.32
N LEU A 67 -4.00 26.62 -8.32
CA LEU A 67 -5.06 25.89 -7.60
C LEU A 67 -6.08 25.24 -8.54
N THR A 68 -6.17 25.74 -9.77
CA THR A 68 -7.08 25.24 -10.80
C THR A 68 -6.34 24.96 -12.09
N ASP A 69 -6.97 24.19 -12.98
CA ASP A 69 -6.43 23.93 -14.32
C ASP A 69 -6.20 25.23 -15.10
N ARG A 70 -7.03 26.26 -14.88
CA ARG A 70 -6.85 27.59 -15.48
C ARG A 70 -5.60 28.29 -14.96
N ASP A 71 -5.32 28.19 -13.66
CA ASP A 71 -4.11 28.76 -13.08
C ASP A 71 -2.87 28.03 -13.58
N LEU A 72 -2.96 26.71 -13.78
CA LEU A 72 -1.90 25.90 -14.36
C LEU A 72 -1.62 26.33 -15.81
N GLN A 73 -2.67 26.48 -16.63
CA GLN A 73 -2.52 26.96 -18.00
C GLN A 73 -1.88 28.36 -18.05
N LYS A 74 -2.29 29.28 -17.18
CA LYS A 74 -1.67 30.61 -17.08
C LYS A 74 -0.22 30.54 -16.63
N TYR A 75 0.12 29.65 -15.70
CA TYR A 75 1.48 29.44 -15.22
C TYR A 75 2.40 28.86 -16.29
N LEU A 76 1.89 27.94 -17.13
CA LEU A 76 2.63 27.30 -18.23
C LEU A 76 2.70 28.14 -19.51
N ALA A 77 1.78 29.08 -19.70
CA ALA A 77 1.77 30.01 -20.84
C ALA A 77 2.76 31.18 -20.67
N LYS A 78 3.54 31.18 -19.59
CA LYS A 78 4.61 32.14 -19.29
C LYS A 78 5.95 31.57 -19.70
#